data_AF-X1ALX8-F1
#
_entry.id   AF-X1ALX8-F1
#
_cell.length_a   1.000
_cell.length_b   1.000
_cell.length_c   1.000
_cell.angle_alpha   90.00
_cell.angle_beta   90.00
_cell.angle_gamma   90.00
#
_symmetry.space_group_name_H-M   'P 1'
#
loop_
_entity.id
_entity.type
_entity.pdbx_description
1 polymer ?
#
loop_
_entity_poly.entity_id
_entity_poly.type
_entity_poly.pdbx_seq_one_letter_code
_entity_poly.pdbx_strand_id
1 'polypeptide(L)'
;SDATAGLYIDTVTSTYFRGAAGISQLSLLNGAAVEVYHNNVKKLETTATGVTVTGKMASTDTDGNEWTSQQGFDEDTVISDTNEVVWDLATDQCTLHTLTENTTILEPSNMKAGSTYQLRVVQAAGLYTLAWNSVFKWGTAVTPEEPAASADYVVFSFYCDGTNMIGSEFNRTEA
;
A
#
# COMPACT_ATOMS: atom_id res chain seq x y z
N SER A 1 -29.80 -41.48 18.16
CA SER A 1 -30.11 -40.06 17.91
C SER A 1 -28.99 -39.51 17.07
N ASP A 2 -29.23 -39.31 15.78
CA ASP A 2 -28.27 -38.62 14.91
C ASP A 2 -28.29 -37.13 15.19
N ALA A 3 -27.16 -36.63 15.71
CA ALA A 3 -26.67 -35.25 15.60
C ALA A 3 -25.19 -35.23 16.07
N THR A 4 -24.30 -35.52 15.11
CA THR A 4 -22.88 -35.09 15.03
C THR A 4 -22.01 -35.23 16.30
N ALA A 5 -21.34 -36.37 16.46
CA ALA A 5 -20.30 -36.55 17.48
C ALA A 5 -19.06 -35.70 17.15
N GLY A 6 -18.95 -34.51 17.75
CA GLY A 6 -17.73 -33.68 17.75
C GLY A 6 -16.92 -33.84 19.03
N LEU A 7 -15.61 -33.61 18.96
CA LEU A 7 -14.78 -33.41 20.16
C LEU A 7 -14.93 -31.95 20.61
N TYR A 8 -15.51 -31.75 21.80
CA TYR A 8 -15.57 -30.45 22.47
C TYR A 8 -14.51 -30.41 23.57
N ILE A 9 -13.72 -29.33 23.62
CA ILE A 9 -12.70 -29.10 24.65
C ILE A 9 -13.06 -27.80 25.35
N ASP A 10 -13.81 -27.92 26.45
CA ASP A 10 -14.14 -26.78 27.31
C ASP A 10 -13.02 -26.56 28.32
N THR A 11 -12.34 -25.43 28.21
CA THR A 11 -11.21 -25.10 29.07
C THR A 11 -11.42 -23.77 29.78
N VAL A 12 -11.01 -23.73 31.05
CA VAL A 12 -10.90 -22.48 31.83
C VAL A 12 -9.51 -21.85 31.71
N THR A 13 -8.62 -22.51 30.97
CA THR A 13 -7.25 -22.08 30.67
C THR A 13 -7.00 -22.15 29.15
N SER A 14 -5.89 -21.59 28.69
CA SER A 14 -5.48 -21.69 27.28
C SER A 14 -5.13 -23.13 26.88
N THR A 15 -5.44 -23.48 25.64
CA THR A 15 -5.10 -24.78 25.02
C THR A 15 -3.98 -24.60 24.01
N TYR A 16 -2.99 -25.50 24.02
CA TYR A 16 -1.82 -25.43 23.15
C TYR A 16 -1.59 -26.74 22.40
N PHE A 17 -1.47 -26.65 21.08
CA PHE A 17 -0.97 -27.72 20.23
C PHE A 17 0.49 -27.44 19.92
N ARG A 18 1.36 -28.37 20.31
CA ARG A 18 2.82 -28.22 20.23
C ARG A 18 3.43 -29.45 19.57
N GLY A 19 4.44 -29.20 18.73
CA GLY A 19 5.30 -30.22 18.16
C GLY A 19 6.41 -30.66 19.13
N ALA A 20 7.31 -31.51 18.63
CA ALA A 20 8.50 -31.93 19.37
C ALA A 20 9.33 -30.72 19.83
N ALA A 21 10.03 -30.87 20.95
CA ALA A 21 10.82 -29.80 21.58
C ALA A 21 10.02 -28.51 21.91
N GLY A 22 8.69 -28.59 22.00
CA GLY A 22 7.84 -27.47 22.40
C GLY A 22 7.58 -26.43 21.30
N ILE A 23 7.81 -26.79 20.04
CA ILE A 23 7.50 -25.92 18.88
C ILE A 23 6.01 -25.58 18.88
N SER A 24 5.67 -24.29 18.96
CA SER A 24 4.28 -23.85 18.87
C SER A 24 3.70 -24.12 17.47
N GLN A 25 2.46 -24.62 17.42
CA GLN A 25 1.71 -24.86 16.17
C GLN A 25 0.38 -24.10 16.18
N LEU A 26 -0.41 -24.25 17.26
CA LEU A 26 -1.68 -23.54 17.48
C LEU A 26 -1.84 -23.23 18.96
N SER A 27 -2.13 -21.97 19.28
CA SER A 27 -2.48 -21.53 20.62
C SER A 27 -3.91 -20.99 20.62
N LEU A 28 -4.76 -21.54 21.49
CA LEU A 28 -6.11 -21.08 21.76
C LEU A 28 -6.10 -20.39 23.12
N LEU A 29 -5.90 -19.07 23.14
CA LEU A 29 -5.75 -18.33 24.40
C LEU A 29 -7.12 -18.01 24.98
N ASN A 30 -7.37 -18.45 26.22
CA ASN A 30 -8.69 -18.28 26.85
C ASN A 30 -9.03 -16.78 27.02
N GLY A 31 -10.16 -16.36 26.46
CA GLY A 31 -10.60 -14.96 26.47
C GLY A 31 -9.74 -14.01 25.63
N ALA A 32 -8.86 -14.53 24.77
CA ALA A 32 -7.90 -13.75 23.98
C ALA A 32 -7.76 -14.31 22.55
N ALA A 33 -6.57 -14.20 21.96
CA ALA A 33 -6.32 -14.52 20.57
C ALA A 33 -6.26 -16.04 20.27
N VAL A 34 -6.59 -16.40 19.04
CA VAL A 34 -6.14 -17.63 18.39
C VAL A 34 -4.90 -17.31 17.58
N GLU A 35 -3.85 -18.11 17.73
CA GLU A 35 -2.56 -17.88 17.08
C GLU A 35 -2.09 -19.14 16.33
N VAL A 36 -1.72 -18.98 15.06
CA VAL A 36 -1.18 -20.06 14.21
C VAL A 36 0.29 -19.81 13.93
N TYR A 37 1.09 -20.87 14.10
CA TYR A 37 2.54 -20.82 13.99
C TYR A 37 3.06 -21.76 12.90
N HIS A 38 4.14 -21.35 12.23
CA HIS A 38 4.94 -22.20 11.36
C HIS A 38 6.40 -22.16 11.81
N ASN A 39 6.96 -23.32 12.19
CA ASN A 39 8.31 -23.45 12.75
C ASN A 39 8.58 -22.47 13.89
N ASN A 40 7.63 -22.39 14.83
CA ASN A 40 7.70 -21.49 15.99
C ASN A 40 7.64 -19.99 15.67
N VAL A 41 7.30 -19.61 14.43
CA VAL A 41 7.08 -18.22 14.02
C VAL A 41 5.59 -17.99 13.83
N LYS A 42 5.03 -17.00 14.52
CA LYS A 42 3.62 -16.63 14.39
C LYS A 42 3.32 -16.14 12.97
N LYS A 43 2.26 -16.65 12.35
CA LYS A 43 1.83 -16.30 10.99
C LYS A 43 0.44 -15.71 10.93
N LEU A 44 -0.41 -16.04 11.88
CA LEU A 44 -1.76 -15.51 11.98
C LEU A 44 -2.12 -15.31 13.45
N GLU A 45 -2.75 -14.18 13.79
CA GLU A 45 -3.44 -14.01 15.07
C GLU A 45 -4.78 -13.32 14.90
N THR A 46 -5.77 -13.72 15.70
CA THR A 46 -7.00 -12.93 15.84
C THR A 46 -6.76 -11.77 16.80
N THR A 47 -7.25 -10.60 16.47
CA THR A 47 -7.32 -9.44 17.36
C THR A 47 -8.76 -9.20 17.80
N ALA A 48 -9.00 -8.22 18.66
CA ALA A 48 -10.37 -7.82 19.01
C ALA A 48 -11.18 -7.32 17.80
N THR A 49 -10.50 -6.88 16.73
CA THR A 49 -11.11 -6.24 15.54
C THR A 49 -10.99 -7.05 14.26
N GLY A 50 -10.28 -8.18 14.25
CA GLY A 50 -10.08 -8.97 13.04
C GLY A 50 -8.91 -9.94 13.14
N VAL A 51 -8.08 -9.98 12.11
CA VAL A 51 -6.95 -10.89 11.99
C VAL A 51 -5.72 -10.15 11.47
N THR A 52 -4.56 -10.41 12.06
CA THR A 52 -3.26 -9.99 11.54
C THR A 52 -2.59 -11.19 10.89
N VAL A 53 -2.13 -11.04 9.64
CA VAL A 53 -1.36 -12.06 8.92
C VAL A 53 0.05 -11.57 8.69
N THR A 54 1.05 -12.37 9.09
CA THR A 54 2.47 -12.02 8.96
C THR A 54 3.09 -12.76 7.78
N GLY A 55 3.32 -12.03 6.68
CA GLY A 55 4.01 -12.49 5.48
C GLY A 55 3.16 -12.41 4.21
N LYS A 56 3.59 -13.14 3.18
CA LYS A 56 2.89 -13.19 1.90
C LYS A 56 1.59 -13.99 2.00
N MET A 57 0.49 -13.41 1.53
CA MET A 57 -0.75 -14.12 1.25
C MET A 57 -0.83 -14.47 -0.24
N ALA A 58 -1.26 -15.68 -0.56
CA ALA A 58 -1.51 -16.12 -1.92
C ALA A 58 -2.92 -16.69 -2.00
N SER A 59 -3.81 -16.01 -2.74
CA SER A 59 -5.11 -16.57 -3.10
C SER A 59 -4.92 -17.56 -4.23
N THR A 60 -5.51 -18.75 -4.10
CA THR A 60 -5.58 -19.76 -5.17
C THR A 60 -6.95 -19.75 -5.85
N ASP A 61 -7.79 -18.77 -5.53
CA ASP A 61 -9.09 -18.59 -6.17
C ASP A 61 -8.90 -18.17 -7.63
N THR A 62 -9.63 -18.83 -8.52
CA THR A 62 -9.59 -18.57 -9.96
C THR A 62 -10.71 -17.65 -10.42
N ASP A 63 -11.72 -17.42 -9.58
CA ASP A 63 -12.93 -16.66 -9.93
C ASP A 63 -12.76 -15.14 -9.68
N GLY A 64 -11.58 -14.73 -9.21
CA GLY A 64 -11.18 -13.34 -8.98
C GLY A 64 -11.28 -12.94 -7.52
N ASN A 65 -10.27 -12.22 -7.01
CA ASN A 65 -10.29 -11.69 -5.64
C ASN A 65 -11.21 -10.46 -5.60
N GLU A 66 -12.51 -10.69 -5.44
CA GLU A 66 -13.48 -9.60 -5.26
C GLU A 66 -13.48 -9.14 -3.79
N TRP A 67 -13.16 -7.86 -3.58
CA TRP A 67 -13.19 -7.25 -2.26
C TRP A 67 -14.59 -6.71 -1.95
N THR A 68 -15.22 -7.20 -0.89
CA THR A 68 -16.57 -6.74 -0.45
C THR A 68 -16.55 -5.41 0.29
N SER A 69 -15.39 -4.76 0.37
CA SER A 69 -15.17 -3.46 1.02
C SER A 69 -14.05 -2.72 0.30
N GLN A 70 -14.04 -1.38 0.45
CA GLN A 70 -13.05 -0.55 -0.22
C GLN A 70 -11.62 -0.94 0.16
N GLN A 71 -10.76 -1.04 -0.84
CA GLN A 71 -9.30 -1.11 -0.66
C GLN A 71 -8.76 0.31 -0.79
N GLY A 72 -8.00 0.74 0.21
CA GLY A 72 -7.31 2.03 0.21
C GLY A 72 -5.80 1.83 0.22
N PHE A 73 -5.09 2.82 -0.30
CA PHE A 73 -3.68 3.04 -0.05
C PHE A 73 -3.57 4.35 0.72
N ASP A 74 -2.74 4.38 1.76
CA ASP A 74 -2.49 5.62 2.49
C ASP A 74 -1.84 6.63 1.55
N GLU A 75 -2.33 7.87 1.56
CA GLU A 75 -1.69 8.97 0.83
C GLU A 75 -0.55 9.50 1.70
N ASP A 76 0.67 9.04 1.44
CA ASP A 76 1.84 9.53 2.16
C ASP A 76 2.32 10.87 1.59
N THR A 77 3.12 11.63 2.32
CA THR A 77 3.67 12.92 1.86
C THR A 77 5.12 12.75 1.42
N VAL A 78 5.40 13.11 0.17
CA VAL A 78 6.77 13.24 -0.33
C VAL A 78 7.18 14.71 -0.36
N ILE A 79 8.36 15.00 0.20
CA ILE A 79 8.88 16.36 0.38
C ILE A 79 10.12 16.54 -0.49
N SER A 80 10.26 17.71 -1.12
CA SER A 80 11.48 18.05 -1.84
C SER A 80 12.59 18.46 -0.88
N ASP A 81 13.82 18.09 -1.21
CA ASP A 81 15.03 18.61 -0.58
C ASP A 81 15.98 19.09 -1.67
N THR A 82 16.45 20.33 -1.55
CA THR A 82 17.32 20.96 -2.55
C THR A 82 16.80 20.86 -3.98
N ASN A 83 15.51 21.16 -4.20
CA ASN A 83 14.84 21.14 -5.50
C ASN A 83 14.65 19.74 -6.11
N GLU A 84 14.78 18.67 -5.32
CA GLU A 84 14.69 17.28 -5.79
C GLU A 84 13.76 16.43 -4.93
N VAL A 85 13.09 15.45 -5.55
CA VAL A 85 12.31 14.42 -4.88
C VAL A 85 12.74 13.04 -5.41
N VAL A 86 13.06 12.12 -4.51
CA VAL A 86 13.16 10.68 -4.82
C VAL A 86 11.95 9.98 -4.22
N TRP A 87 11.04 9.53 -5.06
CA TRP A 87 9.82 8.85 -4.63
C TRP A 87 10.08 7.37 -4.32
N ASP A 88 9.80 6.89 -3.11
CA ASP A 88 9.89 5.47 -2.73
C ASP A 88 8.57 4.74 -2.99
N LEU A 89 8.55 3.99 -4.09
CA LEU A 89 7.35 3.27 -4.54
C LEU A 89 7.04 2.01 -3.73
N ALA A 90 7.91 1.59 -2.80
CA ALA A 90 7.65 0.46 -1.92
C ALA A 90 6.66 0.81 -0.79
N THR A 91 6.66 2.06 -0.35
CA THR A 91 5.82 2.55 0.77
C THR A 91 4.79 3.56 0.31
N ASP A 92 5.07 4.34 -0.74
CA ASP A 92 4.31 5.56 -1.05
C ASP A 92 3.51 5.40 -2.34
N GLN A 93 2.72 4.33 -2.47
CA GLN A 93 2.05 4.01 -3.74
C GLN A 93 1.02 5.06 -4.18
N CYS A 94 0.44 5.75 -3.19
CA CYS A 94 -0.32 6.98 -3.35
C CYS A 94 0.41 8.05 -2.54
N THR A 95 0.72 9.20 -3.14
CA THR A 95 1.44 10.26 -2.43
C THR A 95 0.98 11.67 -2.79
N LEU A 96 1.15 12.58 -1.84
CA LEU A 96 1.01 14.02 -1.99
C LEU A 96 2.38 14.68 -2.02
N HIS A 97 2.62 15.51 -3.02
CA HIS A 97 3.73 16.46 -3.06
C HIS A 97 3.21 17.90 -3.02
N THR A 98 3.64 18.67 -2.03
CA THR A 98 3.40 20.12 -1.99
C THR A 98 4.63 20.83 -2.52
N LEU A 99 4.48 21.55 -3.63
CA LEU A 99 5.55 22.37 -4.20
C LEU A 99 5.82 23.57 -3.30
N THR A 100 6.92 23.53 -2.56
CA THR A 100 7.45 24.65 -1.76
C THR A 100 8.63 25.35 -2.45
N GLU A 101 9.10 24.76 -3.54
CA GLU A 101 10.19 25.20 -4.39
C GLU A 101 10.03 24.57 -5.79
N ASN A 102 10.80 25.08 -6.77
CA ASN A 102 10.89 24.38 -8.05
C ASN A 102 11.46 22.99 -7.81
N THR A 103 10.78 21.95 -8.28
CA THR A 103 11.12 20.57 -7.91
C THR A 103 11.31 19.72 -9.14
N THR A 104 12.34 18.87 -9.13
CA THR A 104 12.52 17.78 -10.09
C THR A 104 12.18 16.47 -9.41
N ILE A 105 11.18 15.74 -9.92
CA ILE A 105 10.96 14.35 -9.52
C ILE A 105 12.05 13.51 -10.21
N LEU A 106 12.96 12.97 -9.42
CA LEU A 106 14.04 12.10 -9.87
C LEU A 106 13.50 10.71 -10.25
N GLU A 107 14.40 9.82 -10.70
CA GLU A 107 14.05 8.41 -10.92
C GLU A 107 13.51 7.81 -9.60
N PRO A 108 12.27 7.28 -9.58
CA PRO A 108 11.72 6.67 -8.38
C PRO A 108 12.52 5.44 -7.96
N SER A 109 12.62 5.22 -6.64
CA SER A 109 13.18 3.98 -6.12
C SER A 109 12.13 2.88 -6.05
N ASN A 110 12.58 1.62 -6.06
CA ASN A 110 11.72 0.44 -5.91
C ASN A 110 10.60 0.29 -6.97
N MET A 111 10.85 0.79 -8.19
CA MET A 111 9.97 0.59 -9.34
C MET A 111 9.63 -0.89 -9.56
N LYS A 112 8.33 -1.21 -9.67
CA LYS A 112 7.85 -2.57 -9.89
C LYS A 112 7.05 -2.67 -11.18
N ALA A 113 7.53 -3.49 -12.12
CA ALA A 113 6.82 -3.79 -13.35
C ALA A 113 5.40 -4.32 -13.08
N GLY A 114 4.42 -3.77 -13.77
CA GLY A 114 3.00 -4.11 -13.63
C GLY A 114 2.25 -3.35 -12.53
N SER A 115 2.96 -2.55 -11.70
CA SER A 115 2.34 -1.77 -10.62
C SER A 115 1.85 -0.41 -11.12
N THR A 116 0.86 0.12 -10.42
CA THR A 116 0.29 1.45 -10.65
C THR A 116 0.52 2.36 -9.45
N TYR A 117 0.72 3.65 -9.70
CA TYR A 117 1.05 4.65 -8.67
C TYR A 117 0.26 5.94 -8.89
N GLN A 118 -0.02 6.66 -7.81
CA GLN A 118 -0.71 7.94 -7.83
C GLN A 118 0.12 9.02 -7.14
N LEU A 119 0.31 10.16 -7.78
CA LEU A 119 0.95 11.34 -7.21
C LEU A 119 0.01 12.53 -7.37
N ARG A 120 -0.42 13.10 -6.25
CA ARG A 120 -1.14 14.37 -6.23
C ARG A 120 -0.15 15.49 -5.95
N VAL A 121 -0.19 16.54 -6.77
CA VAL A 121 0.66 17.72 -6.62
C VAL A 121 -0.20 18.93 -6.32
N VAL A 122 0.23 19.75 -5.37
CA VAL A 122 -0.38 21.04 -5.00
C VAL A 122 0.69 22.13 -4.94
N GLN A 123 0.31 23.38 -5.17
CA GLN A 123 1.19 24.52 -4.90
C GLN A 123 1.14 24.90 -3.41
N ALA A 124 2.27 25.31 -2.85
CA ALA A 124 2.26 26.10 -1.61
C ALA A 124 1.80 27.55 -1.91
N ALA A 125 2.21 28.52 -1.09
CA ALA A 125 1.83 29.92 -1.31
C ALA A 125 2.48 30.56 -2.55
N GLY A 126 3.56 29.96 -3.08
CA GLY A 126 4.23 30.40 -4.31
C GLY A 126 3.79 29.60 -5.53
N LEU A 127 4.16 30.09 -6.71
CA LEU A 127 4.04 29.35 -7.96
C LEU A 127 5.41 28.76 -8.30
N TYR A 128 5.48 27.44 -8.28
CA TYR A 128 6.70 26.68 -8.53
C TYR A 128 6.52 25.73 -9.70
N THR A 129 7.62 25.42 -10.38
CA THR A 129 7.62 24.50 -11.52
C THR A 129 7.92 23.08 -11.09
N LEU A 130 7.32 22.12 -11.79
CA LEU A 130 7.62 20.71 -11.65
C LEU A 130 8.35 20.18 -12.89
N ALA A 131 9.50 19.57 -12.68
CA ALA A 131 10.28 18.88 -13.71
C ALA A 131 10.32 17.38 -13.44
N TRP A 132 10.58 16.61 -14.49
CA TRP A 132 10.50 15.15 -14.45
C TRP A 132 11.78 14.51 -14.99
N ASN A 133 12.25 13.48 -14.30
CA ASN A 133 13.29 12.60 -14.83
C ASN A 133 12.86 11.96 -16.16
N SER A 134 13.85 11.62 -16.99
CA SER A 134 13.64 10.94 -18.26
C SER A 134 12.89 9.60 -18.20
N VAL A 135 12.82 8.93 -17.04
CA VAL A 135 12.04 7.68 -16.87
C VAL A 135 10.53 7.91 -16.96
N PHE A 136 10.06 9.14 -16.72
CA PHE A 136 8.65 9.49 -16.88
C PHE A 136 8.34 9.69 -18.37
N LYS A 137 7.37 8.93 -18.87
CA LYS A 137 6.94 8.94 -20.26
C LYS A 137 5.51 9.44 -20.35
N TRP A 138 5.32 10.42 -21.21
CA TRP A 138 4.05 11.09 -21.41
C TRP A 138 3.54 10.83 -22.83
N GLY A 139 2.23 10.86 -23.01
CA GLY A 139 1.64 10.79 -24.35
C GLY A 139 2.09 11.96 -25.22
N THR A 140 2.16 11.76 -26.54
CA THR A 140 2.67 12.76 -27.50
C THR A 140 1.83 14.06 -27.59
N ALA A 141 0.70 14.14 -26.88
CA ALA A 141 -0.22 15.27 -26.88
C ALA A 141 -0.42 15.91 -25.50
N VAL A 142 0.26 15.41 -24.46
CA VAL A 142 0.15 15.92 -23.08
C VAL A 142 1.55 16.28 -22.58
N THR A 143 1.79 17.57 -22.42
CA THR A 143 2.90 18.06 -21.59
C THR A 143 2.35 18.13 -20.18
N PRO A 144 2.99 17.50 -19.18
CA PRO A 144 2.53 17.58 -17.81
C PRO A 144 2.41 19.03 -17.35
N GLU A 145 1.29 19.38 -16.72
CA GLU A 145 1.05 20.72 -16.19
C GLU A 145 1.17 20.71 -14.66
N GLU A 146 1.79 21.74 -14.09
CA GLU A 146 1.74 22.01 -12.65
C GLU A 146 0.38 22.59 -12.22
N PRO A 147 -0.01 22.47 -10.94
CA PRO A 147 -1.21 23.15 -10.46
C PRO A 147 -1.08 24.67 -10.60
N ALA A 148 -2.13 25.33 -11.10
CA ALA A 148 -2.10 26.75 -11.44
C ALA A 148 -2.19 27.70 -10.23
N ALA A 149 -2.71 27.23 -9.10
CA ALA A 149 -2.82 27.98 -7.85
C ALA A 149 -2.76 27.07 -6.62
N SER A 150 -2.68 27.65 -5.42
CA SER A 150 -2.60 26.92 -4.15
C SER A 150 -3.85 26.14 -3.76
N ALA A 151 -5.00 26.44 -4.37
CA ALA A 151 -6.24 25.68 -4.19
C ALA A 151 -6.41 24.59 -5.26
N ASP A 152 -5.59 24.61 -6.31
CA ASP A 152 -5.64 23.65 -7.40
C ASP A 152 -4.78 22.44 -7.10
N TYR A 153 -5.11 21.32 -7.75
CA TYR A 153 -4.26 20.15 -7.71
C TYR A 153 -4.25 19.40 -9.05
N VAL A 154 -3.15 18.71 -9.28
CA VAL A 154 -2.98 17.79 -10.40
C VAL A 154 -2.78 16.39 -9.84
N VAL A 155 -3.50 15.41 -10.40
CA VAL A 155 -3.30 13.99 -10.06
C VAL A 155 -2.62 13.32 -11.24
N PHE A 156 -1.42 12.81 -11.00
CA PHE A 156 -0.68 11.98 -11.94
C PHE A 156 -0.91 10.51 -11.61
N SER A 157 -1.37 9.75 -12.60
CA SER A 157 -1.47 8.30 -12.56
C SER A 157 -0.38 7.68 -13.40
N PHE A 158 0.32 6.69 -12.86
CA PHE A 158 1.41 6.01 -13.54
C PHE A 158 1.21 4.50 -13.60
N TYR A 159 1.58 3.91 -14.72
CA TYR A 159 1.87 2.48 -14.84
C TYR A 159 3.38 2.28 -15.00
N CYS A 160 3.97 1.37 -14.24
CA CYS A 160 5.39 1.03 -14.34
C CYS A 160 5.59 -0.21 -15.21
N ASP A 161 6.38 -0.09 -16.28
CA ASP A 161 6.76 -1.22 -17.14
C ASP A 161 8.02 -1.97 -16.67
N GLY A 162 8.63 -1.50 -15.56
CA GLY A 162 9.89 -1.98 -15.00
C GLY A 162 11.11 -1.12 -15.34
N THR A 163 10.98 -0.14 -16.23
CA THR A 163 12.03 0.83 -16.60
C THR A 163 11.49 2.25 -16.68
N ASN A 164 10.26 2.42 -17.14
CA ASN A 164 9.60 3.69 -17.34
C ASN A 164 8.33 3.80 -16.49
N MET A 165 8.01 5.04 -16.12
CA MET A 165 6.75 5.43 -15.53
C MET A 165 5.88 6.05 -16.63
N ILE A 166 4.90 5.30 -17.12
CA ILE A 166 3.99 5.76 -18.18
C ILE A 166 2.86 6.53 -17.51
N GLY A 167 2.86 7.85 -17.71
CA GLY A 167 2.02 8.78 -16.98
C GLY A 167 0.82 9.32 -17.76
N SER A 168 -0.23 9.66 -17.03
CA SER A 168 -1.35 10.50 -17.44
C SER A 168 -1.72 11.43 -16.30
N GLU A 169 -2.35 12.57 -16.60
CA GLU A 169 -2.74 13.55 -15.59
C GLU A 169 -4.23 13.89 -15.61
N PHE A 170 -4.71 14.41 -14.49
CA PHE A 170 -6.00 15.07 -14.34
C PHE A 170 -5.81 16.37 -13.57
N ASN A 171 -6.18 17.49 -14.19
CA ASN A 171 -6.08 18.82 -13.60
C ASN A 171 -7.43 19.21 -13.00
N ARG A 172 -7.44 19.59 -11.71
CA ARG A 172 -8.60 20.23 -11.09
C ARG A 172 -8.25 21.66 -10.74
N THR A 173 -9.02 22.58 -11.32
CA THR A 173 -9.09 23.97 -10.89
C THR A 173 -10.23 24.11 -9.88
N GLU A 174 -9.96 24.58 -8.67
CA GLU A 174 -11.02 25.00 -7.75
C GLU A 174 -11.44 26.44 -8.07
N ALA A 175 -12.76 26.65 -8.22
CA ALA A 175 -13.36 27.95 -8.55
C ALA A 175 -13.54 28.85 -7.32
#